data_AF-A0AAJ6TYN9-F1
#
_entry.id   AF-A0AAJ6TYN9-F1
#
_cell.length_a   1.000
_cell.length_b   1.000
_cell.length_c   1.000
_cell.angle_alpha   90.00
_cell.angle_beta   90.00
_cell.angle_gamma   90.00
#
_symmetry.space_group_name_H-M   'P 1'
#
loop_
_entity.id
_entity.type
_entity.pdbx_description
1 polymer ?
#
loop_
_entity_poly.entity_id
_entity_poly.type
_entity_poly.pdbx_seq_one_letter_code
_entity_poly.pdbx_strand_id
1 'polypeptide(L)'
;MATEESASVMDDYETLISTTDVELLKRAWRNEKAAPEILQFESSLVQRIKEQIELAEQNVEISEANNIDPLTVSLYQMDLDRTQFLLRSYLRVRLQKIEKYLFYVLKTDEYLNRLSKQEQMFARRCTDDLGSHLDETVLAKLPDNYQSILKQSITSEEDDMAWKSQRWSATYLPLYVTSS
;
A
#
# COMPACT_ATOMS: atom_id res chain seq x y z
N MET A 1 -11.72 -27.92 35.32
CA MET A 1 -12.08 -28.20 33.91
C MET A 1 -12.30 -26.92 33.12
N ALA A 2 -13.23 -26.02 33.47
CA ALA A 2 -13.41 -24.75 32.73
C ALA A 2 -12.16 -23.84 32.69
N THR A 3 -11.31 -23.91 33.72
CA THR A 3 -10.08 -23.11 33.83
C THR A 3 -8.94 -23.58 32.93
N GLU A 4 -8.91 -24.86 32.55
CA GLU A 4 -7.84 -25.42 31.69
C GLU A 4 -8.13 -25.16 30.20
N GLU A 5 -9.39 -25.24 29.77
CA GLU A 5 -9.82 -24.83 28.41
C GLU A 5 -9.67 -23.32 28.19
N SER A 6 -9.99 -22.49 29.19
CA SER A 6 -9.80 -21.03 29.09
C SER A 6 -8.33 -20.65 28.97
N ALA A 7 -7.44 -21.37 29.66
CA ALA A 7 -6.01 -21.14 29.58
C ALA A 7 -5.40 -21.60 28.25
N SER A 8 -5.86 -22.73 27.69
CA SER A 8 -5.38 -23.21 26.39
C SER A 8 -5.78 -22.30 25.24
N VAL A 9 -7.01 -21.75 25.25
CA VAL A 9 -7.48 -20.80 24.23
C VAL A 9 -6.71 -19.47 24.30
N MET A 10 -6.29 -19.05 25.49
CA MET A 10 -5.53 -17.82 25.70
C MET A 10 -4.08 -17.95 25.21
N ASP A 11 -3.41 -19.07 25.49
CA ASP A 11 -2.06 -19.36 24.98
C ASP A 11 -2.03 -19.48 23.45
N ASP A 12 -3.07 -20.08 22.85
CA ASP A 12 -3.20 -20.18 21.40
C ASP A 12 -3.41 -18.81 20.75
N TYR A 13 -4.19 -17.92 21.36
CA TYR A 13 -4.40 -16.55 20.89
C TYR A 13 -3.12 -15.70 20.94
N GLU A 14 -2.39 -15.74 22.05
CA GLU A 14 -1.15 -14.99 22.25
C GLU A 14 -0.03 -15.49 21.30
N THR A 15 -0.06 -16.77 20.95
CA THR A 15 0.86 -17.37 19.96
C THR A 15 0.45 -17.02 18.51
N LEU A 16 -0.86 -16.97 18.21
CA LEU A 16 -1.40 -16.64 16.88
C LEU A 16 -1.21 -15.16 16.54
N ILE A 17 -1.42 -14.26 17.51
CA ILE A 17 -1.00 -12.86 17.40
C ILE A 17 0.47 -12.79 17.81
N SER A 18 1.33 -13.46 17.06
CA SER A 18 2.77 -13.22 17.15
C SER A 18 2.99 -11.71 16.99
N THR A 19 3.27 -11.04 18.11
CA THR A 19 3.44 -9.58 18.21
C THR A 19 4.43 -9.09 17.16
N THR A 20 5.40 -9.94 16.83
CA THR A 20 6.39 -9.78 15.78
C THR A 20 5.81 -9.38 14.41
N ASP A 21 4.85 -10.12 13.84
CA ASP A 21 4.40 -9.82 12.46
C ASP A 21 3.56 -8.53 12.41
N VAL A 22 2.72 -8.29 13.43
CA VAL A 22 1.95 -7.04 13.54
C VAL A 22 2.89 -5.84 13.76
N GLU A 23 3.97 -5.99 14.53
CA GLU A 23 5.00 -4.97 14.71
C GLU A 23 5.79 -4.70 13.43
N LEU A 24 6.15 -5.75 12.68
CA LEU A 24 6.76 -5.63 11.35
C LEU A 24 5.83 -4.87 10.40
N LEU A 25 4.53 -5.15 10.43
CA LEU A 25 3.54 -4.43 9.62
C LEU A 25 3.42 -2.97 10.06
N LYS A 26 3.42 -2.67 11.37
CA LYS A 26 3.46 -1.29 11.88
C LYS A 26 4.70 -0.54 11.40
N ARG A 27 5.86 -1.21 11.36
CA ARG A 27 7.10 -0.63 10.84
C ARG A 27 7.01 -0.38 9.33
N ALA A 28 6.59 -1.37 8.54
CA ALA A 28 6.39 -1.23 7.10
C ALA A 28 5.42 -0.09 6.78
N TRP A 29 4.30 -0.01 7.51
CA TRP A 29 3.32 1.06 7.38
C TRP A 29 3.89 2.45 7.68
N ARG A 30 4.64 2.62 8.78
CA ARG A 30 5.28 3.90 9.10
C ARG A 30 6.30 4.30 8.05
N ASN A 31 7.12 3.35 7.60
CA ASN A 31 8.13 3.58 6.57
C ASN A 31 7.48 3.99 5.25
N GLU A 32 6.43 3.28 4.83
CA GLU A 32 5.69 3.61 3.63
C GLU A 32 5.08 5.01 3.72
N LYS A 33 4.47 5.39 4.84
CA LYS A 33 3.93 6.75 5.01
C LYS A 33 5.00 7.85 4.97
N ALA A 34 6.20 7.57 5.47
CA ALA A 34 7.30 8.53 5.52
C ALA A 34 8.09 8.63 4.19
N ALA A 35 8.09 7.57 3.38
CA ALA A 35 8.85 7.53 2.14
C ALA A 35 8.16 8.37 1.03
N PRO A 36 8.90 9.17 0.26
CA PRO A 36 8.35 9.91 -0.89
C PRO A 36 8.04 8.99 -2.08
N GLU A 37 8.79 7.90 -2.23
CA GLU A 37 8.65 6.87 -3.27
C GLU A 37 7.98 5.60 -2.73
N ILE A 38 7.56 4.73 -3.65
CA ILE A 38 6.97 3.43 -3.32
C ILE A 38 8.07 2.45 -2.88
N LEU A 39 7.89 1.84 -1.71
CA LEU A 39 8.82 0.83 -1.19
C LEU A 39 8.50 -0.57 -1.75
N GLN A 40 9.42 -1.51 -1.53
CA GLN A 40 9.21 -2.92 -1.88
C GLN A 40 7.96 -3.47 -1.19
N PHE A 41 7.09 -4.13 -1.96
CA PHE A 41 5.93 -4.82 -1.40
C PHE A 41 6.36 -6.04 -0.60
N GLU A 42 6.05 -6.02 0.70
CA GLU A 42 6.30 -7.11 1.64
C GLU A 42 5.25 -8.23 1.48
N SER A 43 5.31 -8.97 0.37
CA SER A 43 4.31 -10.00 0.02
C SER A 43 4.18 -11.10 1.06
N SER A 44 5.30 -11.60 1.58
CA SER A 44 5.32 -12.67 2.57
C SER A 44 4.70 -12.24 3.89
N LEU A 45 5.00 -11.02 4.36
CA LEU A 45 4.43 -10.46 5.58
C LEU A 45 2.93 -10.22 5.44
N VAL A 46 2.50 -9.60 4.34
CA VAL A 46 1.08 -9.34 4.08
C VAL A 46 0.29 -10.65 4.00
N GLN A 47 0.86 -11.70 3.41
CA GLN A 47 0.21 -13.01 3.32
C GLN A 47 0.03 -13.62 4.72
N ARG A 48 1.09 -13.66 5.54
CA ARG A 48 0.99 -14.18 6.92
C ARG A 48 0.00 -13.41 7.77
N ILE A 49 -0.03 -12.07 7.68
CA ILE A 49 -1.02 -11.26 8.41
C ILE A 49 -2.44 -11.57 7.96
N LYS A 50 -2.69 -11.79 6.66
CA LYS A 50 -4.02 -12.17 6.17
C LYS A 50 -4.46 -13.52 6.74
N GLU A 51 -3.56 -14.50 6.75
CA GLU A 51 -3.82 -15.82 7.35
C GLU A 51 -4.08 -15.71 8.85
N GLN A 52 -3.30 -14.89 9.59
CA GLN A 52 -3.53 -14.63 11.01
C GLN A 52 -4.89 -13.95 11.27
N ILE A 53 -5.30 -13.00 10.43
CA ILE A 53 -6.61 -12.36 10.53
C ILE A 53 -7.73 -13.39 10.29
N GLU A 54 -7.61 -14.22 9.26
CA GLU A 54 -8.61 -15.26 8.94
C GLU A 54 -8.75 -16.29 10.07
N LEU A 55 -7.65 -16.73 10.66
CA LEU A 55 -7.67 -17.62 11.83
C LEU A 55 -8.26 -16.93 13.07
N ALA A 56 -7.93 -15.66 13.30
CA ALA A 56 -8.46 -14.90 14.42
C ALA A 56 -9.98 -14.65 14.27
N GLU A 57 -10.48 -14.43 13.05
CA GLU A 57 -11.91 -14.35 12.75
C GLU A 57 -12.63 -15.64 13.13
N GLN A 58 -12.11 -16.79 12.69
CA GLN A 58 -12.68 -18.11 13.01
C GLN A 58 -12.67 -18.38 14.52
N ASN A 59 -11.58 -18.01 15.22
CA ASN A 59 -11.48 -18.20 16.66
C ASN A 59 -12.48 -17.33 17.44
N VAL A 60 -12.74 -16.11 16.99
CA VAL A 60 -13.78 -15.25 17.59
C VAL A 60 -15.16 -15.89 17.43
N GLU A 61 -15.49 -16.41 16.24
CA GLU A 61 -16.76 -17.11 16.00
C GLU A 61 -16.93 -18.36 16.89
N ILE A 62 -15.87 -19.16 17.05
CA ILE A 62 -15.88 -20.33 17.94
C ILE A 62 -16.03 -19.91 19.41
N SER A 63 -15.38 -18.81 19.81
CA SER A 63 -15.46 -18.28 21.17
C SER A 63 -16.87 -17.81 21.54
N GLU A 64 -17.57 -17.20 20.58
CA GLU A 64 -18.98 -16.83 20.71
C GLU A 64 -19.88 -18.08 20.86
N ALA A 65 -19.64 -19.11 20.05
CA ALA A 65 -20.41 -20.35 20.11
C ALA A 65 -20.22 -21.12 21.45
N ASN A 66 -19.01 -21.06 22.02
CA ASN A 66 -18.66 -21.72 23.27
C ASN A 66 -19.14 -20.97 24.53
N ASN A 67 -19.88 -19.86 24.39
CA ASN A 67 -20.33 -19.00 25.50
C ASN A 67 -19.19 -18.56 26.43
N ILE A 68 -18.03 -18.24 25.86
CA ILE A 68 -16.93 -17.60 26.59
C ILE A 68 -17.40 -16.24 27.13
N ASP A 69 -16.77 -15.76 28.20
CA ASP A 69 -17.08 -14.46 28.79
C ASP A 69 -17.16 -13.35 27.70
N PRO A 70 -18.28 -12.61 27.60
CA PRO A 70 -18.47 -11.61 26.55
C PRO A 70 -17.40 -10.51 26.51
N LEU A 71 -16.78 -10.19 27.65
CA LEU A 71 -15.71 -9.19 27.71
C LEU A 71 -14.45 -9.68 27.00
N THR A 72 -14.11 -10.96 27.15
CA THR A 72 -12.96 -11.59 26.47
C THR A 72 -13.17 -11.62 24.96
N VAL A 73 -14.37 -12.01 24.50
CA VAL A 73 -14.70 -11.99 23.07
C VAL A 73 -14.61 -10.57 22.50
N SER A 74 -15.13 -9.57 23.22
CA SER A 74 -15.04 -8.17 22.81
C SER A 74 -13.59 -7.69 22.71
N LEU A 75 -12.70 -8.12 23.62
CA LEU A 75 -11.28 -7.80 23.56
C LEU A 75 -10.63 -8.36 22.29
N TYR A 76 -10.91 -9.62 21.95
CA TYR A 76 -10.39 -10.25 20.74
C TYR A 76 -10.89 -9.56 19.47
N GLN A 77 -12.17 -9.20 19.41
CA GLN A 77 -12.74 -8.42 18.30
C GLN A 77 -12.05 -7.06 18.14
N MET A 78 -11.79 -6.33 19.23
CA MET A 78 -11.11 -5.03 19.17
C MET A 78 -9.69 -5.15 18.60
N ASP A 79 -8.94 -6.18 18.97
CA ASP A 79 -7.58 -6.39 18.47
C ASP A 79 -7.54 -6.89 17.02
N LEU A 80 -8.54 -7.70 16.63
CA LEU A 80 -8.79 -8.04 15.23
C LEU A 80 -9.03 -6.77 14.39
N ASP A 81 -9.96 -5.93 14.81
CA ASP A 81 -10.33 -4.68 14.11
C ASP A 81 -9.12 -3.75 13.95
N ARG A 82 -8.29 -3.63 15.00
CA ARG A 82 -7.05 -2.86 14.97
C ARG A 82 -6.06 -3.39 13.94
N THR A 83 -5.91 -4.71 13.85
CA THR A 83 -4.98 -5.36 12.92
C THR A 83 -5.48 -5.24 11.48
N GLN A 84 -6.77 -5.45 11.25
CA GLN A 84 -7.41 -5.23 9.96
C GLN A 84 -7.31 -3.76 9.52
N PHE A 85 -7.54 -2.80 10.42
CA PHE A 85 -7.38 -1.37 10.14
C PHE A 85 -5.95 -1.05 9.71
N LEU A 86 -4.95 -1.59 10.41
CA LEU A 86 -3.54 -1.38 10.09
C LEU A 86 -3.21 -1.91 8.69
N LEU A 87 -3.62 -3.15 8.37
CA LEU A 87 -3.40 -3.74 7.05
C LEU A 87 -4.08 -2.91 5.94
N ARG A 88 -5.35 -2.54 6.14
CA ARG A 88 -6.10 -1.70 5.20
C ARG A 88 -5.44 -0.34 5.01
N SER A 89 -4.95 0.27 6.09
CA SER A 89 -4.24 1.56 6.06
C SER A 89 -2.94 1.47 5.25
N TYR A 90 -2.16 0.40 5.45
CA TYR A 90 -0.95 0.14 4.67
C TYR A 90 -1.22 0.02 3.18
N LEU A 91 -2.19 -0.81 2.78
CA LEU A 91 -2.54 -0.98 1.37
C LEU A 91 -3.08 0.32 0.75
N ARG A 92 -3.90 1.09 1.50
CA ARG A 92 -4.45 2.36 1.01
C ARG A 92 -3.36 3.40 0.74
N VAL A 93 -2.39 3.54 1.63
CA VAL A 93 -1.26 4.47 1.43
C VAL A 93 -0.47 4.11 0.17
N ARG A 94 -0.24 2.81 -0.07
CA ARG A 94 0.45 2.34 -1.27
C ARG A 94 -0.33 2.64 -2.54
N LEU A 95 -1.63 2.34 -2.57
CA LEU A 95 -2.48 2.66 -3.73
C LEU A 95 -2.49 4.15 -4.05
N GLN A 96 -2.58 5.01 -3.03
CA GLN A 96 -2.52 6.47 -3.22
C GLN A 96 -1.18 6.93 -3.84
N LYS A 97 -0.06 6.32 -3.45
CA LYS A 97 1.25 6.60 -4.06
C LYS A 97 1.32 6.12 -5.50
N ILE A 98 0.80 4.92 -5.79
CA ILE A 98 0.77 4.37 -7.14
C ILE A 98 -0.06 5.26 -8.05
N GLU A 99 -1.24 5.69 -7.61
CA GLU A 99 -2.11 6.61 -8.35
C GLU A 99 -1.42 7.96 -8.61
N LYS A 100 -0.73 8.51 -7.61
CA LYS A 100 0.00 9.78 -7.74
C LYS A 100 1.17 9.71 -8.73
N TYR A 101 1.89 8.60 -8.77
CA TYR A 101 3.09 8.42 -9.59
C TYR A 101 2.87 7.42 -10.73
N LEU A 102 1.64 7.31 -11.23
CA LEU A 102 1.18 6.25 -12.13
C LEU A 102 2.09 6.04 -13.34
N PHE A 103 2.31 7.09 -14.12
CA PHE A 103 3.15 7.03 -15.32
C PHE A 103 4.63 6.74 -15.02
N TYR A 104 5.14 7.28 -13.91
CA TYR A 104 6.53 7.07 -13.49
C TYR A 104 6.79 5.62 -13.05
N VAL A 105 5.85 5.06 -12.30
CA VAL A 105 5.90 3.67 -11.84
C VAL A 105 5.81 2.71 -13.02
N LEU A 106 4.90 2.94 -13.97
CA LEU A 106 4.74 2.07 -15.15
C LEU A 106 5.92 2.12 -16.14
N LYS A 107 6.59 3.27 -16.25
CA LYS A 107 7.74 3.43 -17.17
C LYS A 107 9.02 2.76 -16.65
N THR A 108 9.13 2.59 -15.33
CA THR A 108 10.37 2.14 -14.69
C THR A 108 10.21 0.73 -14.12
N ASP A 109 10.87 -0.26 -14.74
CA ASP A 109 10.78 -1.67 -14.34
C ASP A 109 11.15 -1.91 -12.87
N GLU A 110 12.08 -1.13 -12.31
CA GLU A 110 12.46 -1.24 -10.90
C GLU A 110 11.25 -1.02 -9.97
N TYR A 111 10.45 0.02 -10.21
CA TYR A 111 9.28 0.30 -9.39
C TYR A 111 8.14 -0.69 -9.67
N LEU A 112 7.96 -1.14 -10.91
CA LEU A 112 7.02 -2.22 -11.22
C LEU A 112 7.29 -3.50 -10.42
N ASN A 113 8.56 -3.88 -10.27
CA ASN A 113 8.98 -5.05 -9.51
C ASN A 113 8.77 -4.89 -7.99
N ARG A 114 8.65 -3.65 -7.50
CA ARG A 114 8.29 -3.35 -6.10
C ARG A 114 6.79 -3.50 -5.81
N LEU A 115 5.94 -3.61 -6.83
CA LEU A 115 4.48 -3.74 -6.67
C LEU A 115 4.05 -5.21 -6.57
N SER A 116 2.93 -5.44 -5.87
CA SER A 116 2.23 -6.73 -5.95
C SER A 116 1.55 -6.91 -7.30
N LYS A 117 1.23 -8.16 -7.69
CA LYS A 117 0.48 -8.44 -8.93
C LYS A 117 -0.85 -7.69 -8.99
N GLN A 118 -1.54 -7.56 -7.85
CA GLN A 118 -2.81 -6.86 -7.74
C GLN A 118 -2.62 -5.34 -7.93
N GLU A 119 -1.56 -4.78 -7.35
CA GLU A 119 -1.18 -3.37 -7.52
C GLU A 119 -0.80 -3.07 -8.99
N GLN A 120 -0.09 -3.98 -9.66
CA GLN A 120 0.24 -3.82 -11.09
C GLN A 120 -1.02 -3.82 -11.97
N MET A 121 -1.97 -4.73 -11.71
CA MET A 121 -3.26 -4.73 -12.42
C MET A 121 -4.04 -3.45 -12.17
N PHE A 122 -4.06 -2.96 -10.93
CA PHE A 122 -4.68 -1.68 -10.57
C PHE A 122 -4.05 -0.51 -11.34
N ALA A 123 -2.71 -0.42 -11.38
CA ALA A 123 -2.00 0.64 -12.09
C ALA A 123 -2.31 0.66 -13.60
N ARG A 124 -2.33 -0.52 -14.24
CA ARG A 124 -2.69 -0.63 -15.67
C ARG A 124 -4.11 -0.15 -15.91
N ARG A 125 -5.07 -0.69 -15.15
CA ARG A 125 -6.48 -0.30 -15.28
C ARG A 125 -6.69 1.18 -15.04
N CYS A 126 -6.07 1.75 -14.02
CA CYS A 126 -6.17 3.18 -13.73
C CYS A 126 -5.62 4.03 -14.89
N THR A 127 -4.56 3.57 -15.56
CA THR A 127 -3.99 4.27 -16.72
C THR A 127 -4.92 4.19 -17.93
N ASP A 128 -5.50 3.02 -18.19
CA ASP A 128 -6.44 2.81 -19.29
C ASP A 128 -7.73 3.63 -19.10
N ASP A 129 -8.28 3.62 -17.87
CA ASP A 129 -9.47 4.38 -17.49
C ASP A 129 -9.22 5.90 -17.60
N LEU A 130 -8.07 6.37 -17.11
CA LEU A 130 -7.66 7.77 -17.21
C LEU A 130 -7.44 8.18 -18.68
N GLY A 131 -6.81 7.31 -19.47
CA GLY A 131 -6.57 7.54 -20.89
C GLY A 131 -7.86 7.73 -21.67
N SER A 132 -8.76 6.75 -21.55
CA SER A 132 -10.07 6.77 -22.21
C SER A 132 -10.88 8.00 -21.81
N HIS A 133 -10.89 8.36 -20.52
CA HIS A 133 -11.61 9.55 -20.04
C HIS A 133 -11.04 10.86 -20.61
N LEU A 134 -9.73 11.01 -20.64
CA LEU A 134 -9.08 12.22 -21.17
C LEU A 134 -9.23 12.32 -22.69
N ASP A 135 -9.16 11.19 -23.40
CA ASP A 135 -9.38 11.09 -24.84
C ASP A 135 -10.76 11.61 -25.23
N GLU A 136 -11.80 11.12 -24.56
CA GLU A 136 -13.20 11.50 -24.82
C GLU A 136 -13.50 12.96 -24.45
N THR A 137 -12.93 13.45 -23.35
CA THR A 137 -13.31 14.75 -22.79
C THR A 137 -12.57 15.91 -23.43
N VAL A 138 -11.24 15.78 -23.60
CA VAL A 138 -10.34 16.89 -23.92
C VAL A 138 -9.42 16.57 -25.11
N LEU A 139 -8.71 15.45 -25.10
CA LEU A 139 -7.59 15.25 -26.03
C LEU A 139 -8.06 15.18 -27.49
N ALA A 140 -9.18 14.51 -27.78
CA ALA A 140 -9.74 14.47 -29.13
C ALA A 140 -10.18 15.86 -29.67
N LYS A 141 -10.36 16.85 -28.78
CA LYS A 141 -10.71 18.23 -29.15
C LYS A 141 -9.49 19.14 -29.28
N LEU A 142 -8.32 18.67 -28.84
CA LEU A 142 -7.08 19.43 -28.94
C LEU A 142 -6.44 19.24 -30.33
N PRO A 143 -5.72 20.26 -30.82
CA PRO A 143 -4.93 20.12 -32.04
C PRO A 143 -3.91 18.96 -31.94
N ASP A 144 -3.57 18.35 -33.07
CA ASP A 144 -2.80 17.10 -33.15
C ASP A 144 -1.46 17.11 -32.38
N ASN A 145 -0.88 18.29 -32.17
CA ASN A 145 0.35 18.44 -31.42
C ASN A 145 0.21 18.31 -29.89
N TYR A 146 -1.02 18.24 -29.34
CA TYR A 146 -1.32 18.21 -27.91
C TYR A 146 -2.19 17.02 -27.47
N GLN A 147 -2.37 16.01 -28.32
CA GLN A 147 -3.22 14.85 -28.03
C GLN A 147 -2.60 13.84 -27.05
N SER A 148 -1.36 14.08 -26.58
CA SER A 148 -0.65 13.16 -25.68
C SER A 148 -0.89 13.49 -24.21
N ILE A 149 -1.10 12.46 -23.39
CA ILE A 149 -1.18 12.57 -21.92
C ILE A 149 0.19 12.79 -21.29
N LEU A 150 1.24 12.27 -21.92
CA LEU A 150 2.58 12.20 -21.35
C LEU A 150 3.49 13.36 -21.77
N LYS A 151 3.11 14.08 -22.83
CA LYS A 151 3.93 15.13 -23.43
C LYS A 151 3.19 16.46 -23.45
N GLN A 152 3.90 17.55 -23.15
CA GLN A 152 3.38 18.91 -23.33
C GLN A 152 3.13 19.23 -24.79
N SER A 153 3.95 18.68 -25.69
CA SER A 153 3.76 18.82 -27.13
C SER A 153 4.46 17.70 -27.87
N ILE A 154 4.09 17.50 -29.14
CA ILE A 154 4.73 16.53 -30.02
C ILE A 154 6.23 16.80 -30.25
N THR A 155 6.68 18.04 -30.03
CA THR A 155 8.09 18.44 -30.14
C THR A 155 8.89 18.12 -28.88
N SER A 156 8.25 17.71 -27.79
CA SER A 156 8.97 17.22 -26.62
C SER A 156 9.61 15.87 -26.90
N GLU A 157 10.93 15.80 -26.77
CA GLU A 157 11.71 14.57 -26.89
C GLU A 157 11.39 13.59 -25.74
N GLU A 158 11.06 14.12 -24.56
CA GLU A 158 10.77 13.35 -23.36
C GLU A 158 9.30 13.46 -22.90
N ASP A 159 8.88 12.47 -22.12
CA ASP A 159 7.60 12.52 -21.39
C ASP A 159 7.74 13.47 -20.19
N ASP A 160 7.44 14.75 -20.42
CA ASP A 160 7.65 15.87 -19.52
C ASP A 160 6.44 16.20 -18.62
N MET A 161 5.31 15.52 -18.82
CA MET A 161 4.09 15.69 -18.01
C MET A 161 3.89 14.65 -16.92
N ALA A 162 4.85 13.72 -16.73
CA ALA A 162 4.80 12.75 -15.65
C ALA A 162 5.42 13.31 -14.36
N TRP A 163 4.70 13.17 -13.23
CA TRP A 163 5.23 13.48 -11.91
C TRP A 163 6.40 12.55 -11.58
N LYS A 164 7.62 13.07 -11.69
CA LYS A 164 8.83 12.38 -11.21
C LYS A 164 8.84 12.44 -9.68
N SER A 165 9.13 11.33 -9.01
CA SER A 165 9.41 11.35 -7.57
C SER A 165 10.55 12.34 -7.34
N GLN A 166 10.36 13.29 -6.41
CA GLN A 166 11.42 14.23 -6.00
C GLN A 166 12.50 13.44 -5.24
N ARG A 167 13.27 12.64 -5.96
CA ARG A 167 14.66 12.40 -5.59
C ARG A 167 15.26 13.78 -5.58
N TRP A 168 15.56 14.32 -4.40
CA TRP A 168 16.42 15.49 -4.29
C TRP A 168 17.62 15.19 -5.18
N SER A 169 17.65 15.82 -6.34
CA SER A 169 18.80 15.79 -7.21
C SER A 169 19.88 16.47 -6.38
N ALA A 170 20.69 15.66 -5.69
CA ALA A 170 21.91 16.07 -5.02
C ALA A 170 22.98 16.57 -6.04
N THR A 171 22.54 17.10 -7.17
CA THR A 171 23.33 17.64 -8.28
C THR A 171 22.92 19.07 -8.65
N TYR A 172 22.03 19.71 -7.90
CA TYR A 172 21.84 21.17 -7.95
C TYR A 172 22.00 21.79 -6.56
N LEU A 173 23.18 21.61 -5.95
CA LEU A 173 23.73 22.69 -5.14
C LEU A 173 24.41 23.64 -6.13
N PRO A 174 23.92 24.88 -6.31
CA PRO A 174 24.68 25.85 -7.05
C PRO A 174 25.99 26.08 -6.29
N LEU A 175 27.11 25.80 -6.96
CA LEU A 175 28.45 26.20 -6.51
C LEU A 175 28.50 27.73 -6.45
N TYR A 176 28.00 28.30 -5.36
CA TYR A 176 28.35 29.64 -4.91
C TYR A 176 28.88 29.50 -3.50
N VAL A 177 30.20 29.39 -3.37
CA VAL A 177 31.02 30.42 -2.72
C VAL A 177 32.44 30.28 -3.28
N THR A 178 32.78 31.16 -4.22
CA THR A 178 34.17 31.54 -4.49
C THR A 178 34.62 32.52 -3.41
N SER A 179 35.87 32.35 -2.97
CA SER A 179 36.79 33.37 -2.44
C SER A 179 36.37 34.23 -1.23
N SER A 180 37.03 33.98 -0.09
CA SER A 180 37.83 34.97 0.64
C SER A 180 38.86 34.25 1.52
#